data_AF-A0A095XC27-F1
#
_entry.id   AF-A0A095XC27-F1
#
_cell.length_a   1.000
_cell.length_b   1.000
_cell.length_c   1.000
_cell.angle_alpha   90.00
_cell.angle_beta   90.00
_cell.angle_gamma   90.00
#
_symmetry.space_group_name_H-M   'P 1'
#
loop_
_entity.id
_entity.type
_entity.pdbx_description
1 polymer ?
#
loop_
_entity_poly.entity_id
_entity_poly.type
_entity_poly.pdbx_seq_one_letter_code
_entity_poly.pdbx_strand_id
1 'polypeptide(L)' 'MRINLFRNLQWLLSNATNNINQIAKATNTTGVIYKKDIDYMREKIEKLAKEIWDIHSLLLNKSKESSGD' A
#
# COMPACT_ATOMS: atom_id res chain seq x y z
N MET A 1 1.28 9.72 -18.97
CA MET A 1 1.21 8.33 -18.47
C MET A 1 2.09 8.09 -17.24
N ARG A 2 3.42 8.33 -17.26
CA ARG A 2 4.32 8.15 -16.09
C ARG A 2 3.94 8.97 -14.86
N ILE A 3 3.61 10.26 -15.02
CA ILE A 3 3.29 11.17 -13.90
C ILE A 3 2.03 10.73 -13.12
N ASN A 4 1.02 10.17 -13.80
CA ASN A 4 -0.19 9.69 -13.12
C ASN A 4 0.06 8.45 -12.26
N LEU A 5 1.02 7.59 -12.64
CA LEU A 5 1.38 6.42 -11.85
C LEU A 5 1.99 6.83 -10.50
N PHE A 6 2.94 7.77 -10.52
CA PHE A 6 3.57 8.28 -9.30
C PHE A 6 2.60 9.07 -8.41
N ARG A 7 1.69 9.86 -9.01
CA ARG A 7 0.65 10.55 -8.25
C ARG A 7 -0.31 9.59 -7.57
N ASN A 8 -0.75 8.53 -8.26
CA ASN A 8 -1.59 7.50 -7.64
C ASN A 8 -0.87 6.76 -6.52
N LEU A 9 0.41 6.42 -6.71
CA LEU A 9 1.22 5.80 -5.67
C LEU A 9 1.36 6.72 -4.44
N GLN A 10 1.63 8.01 -4.63
CA GLN A 10 1.70 8.98 -3.53
C GLN A 10 0.37 9.12 -2.78
N TRP A 11 -0.76 9.09 -3.50
CA TRP A 11 -2.08 9.14 -2.89
C TRP A 11 -2.37 7.88 -2.06
N LEU A 12 -2.06 6.69 -2.58
CA LEU A 12 -2.20 5.43 -1.86
C LEU A 12 -1.35 5.39 -0.58
N LEU A 13 -0.08 5.84 -0.67
CA LEU A 13 0.82 5.92 0.48
C LEU A 13 0.32 6.91 1.54
N SER A 14 -0.21 8.06 1.11
CA SER A 14 -0.77 9.05 2.04
C SER A 14 -1.99 8.49 2.78
N ASN A 15 -2.87 7.77 2.08
CA ASN A 15 -4.01 7.09 2.69
C ASN A 15 -3.58 6.01 3.69
N ALA A 16 -2.62 5.16 3.31
CA ALA A 16 -2.09 4.11 4.20
C ALA A 16 -1.48 4.73 5.48
N THR A 17 -0.68 5.78 5.33
CA THR A 17 -0.05 6.49 6.46
C THR A 17 -1.09 7.09 7.40
N ASN A 18 -2.14 7.71 6.84
CA ASN A 18 -3.22 8.28 7.64
C ASN A 18 -3.98 7.21 8.45
N ASN A 19 -4.26 6.06 7.83
CA ASN A 19 -4.94 4.94 8.50
C ASN A 19 -4.10 4.39 9.66
N ILE A 20 -2.78 4.21 9.46
CA ILE A 20 -1.86 3.76 10.52
C ILE A 20 -1.86 4.73 11.69
N ASN A 21 -1.82 6.04 11.42
CA ASN A 21 -1.85 7.07 12.45
C ASN A 21 -3.13 7.04 13.29
N GLN A 22 -4.28 6.76 12.67
CA GLN A 22 -5.55 6.62 13.40
C GLN A 22 -5.54 5.40 14.33
N ILE A 23 -5.02 4.27 13.86
CA ILE A 23 -4.88 3.06 14.68
C ILE A 23 -3.92 3.31 15.85
N ALA A 24 -2.80 3.99 15.62
CA ALA A 24 -1.86 4.36 16.68
C ALA A 24 -2.53 5.27 17.73
N LYS A 25 -3.30 6.28 17.31
CA LYS A 25 -4.04 7.16 18.24
C LYS A 25 -5.07 6.41 19.08
N ALA A 26 -5.85 5.52 18.44
CA ALA A 26 -6.82 4.68 19.15
C ALA A 26 -6.13 3.77 20.17
N THR A 27 -5.06 3.09 19.75
CA THR A 27 -4.22 2.23 20.60
C THR A 27 -3.62 2.98 21.78
N ASN A 28 -3.06 4.18 21.53
CA ASN A 28 -2.44 5.00 22.57
C ASN A 28 -3.48 5.54 23.59
N THR A 29 -4.75 5.64 23.18
CA THR A 29 -5.82 6.13 24.05
C THR A 29 -6.42 5.00 24.90
N THR A 30 -6.58 3.80 24.34
CA THR A 30 -7.23 2.68 25.03
C THR A 30 -6.26 1.71 25.70
N GLY A 31 -4.99 1.68 25.27
CA GLY A 31 -4.03 0.64 25.65
C GLY A 31 -4.38 -0.77 25.18
N VAL A 32 -5.45 -0.92 24.38
CA VAL A 32 -6.03 -2.19 23.94
C VAL A 32 -6.23 -2.15 22.43
N ILE A 33 -5.55 -3.05 21.72
CA ILE A 33 -5.79 -3.31 20.30
C ILE A 33 -6.72 -4.51 20.18
N TYR A 34 -7.91 -4.33 19.59
CA TYR A 34 -8.82 -5.45 19.39
C TYR A 34 -8.36 -6.30 18.21
N LYS A 35 -8.61 -7.61 18.27
CA LYS A 35 -8.32 -8.54 17.18
C LYS A 35 -8.86 -8.04 15.83
N LYS A 36 -10.06 -7.45 15.80
CA LYS A 36 -10.66 -6.85 14.60
C LYS A 36 -9.78 -5.77 13.96
N ASP A 37 -9.05 -4.99 14.76
CA ASP A 37 -8.20 -3.90 14.27
C ASP A 37 -6.91 -4.48 13.66
N ILE A 38 -6.38 -5.56 14.25
CA ILE A 38 -5.26 -6.34 13.71
C ILE A 38 -5.65 -7.02 12.41
N ASP A 39 -6.81 -7.67 12.37
CA ASP A 39 -7.32 -8.34 11.17
C ASP A 39 -7.55 -7.32 10.04
N TYR A 40 -8.10 -6.14 10.35
CA TYR A 40 -8.25 -5.05 9.39
C TYR A 40 -6.89 -4.54 8.87
N MET A 41 -5.89 -4.35 9.76
CA MET A 41 -4.53 -3.98 9.34
C MET A 41 -3.93 -5.03 8.40
N ARG A 42 -4.09 -6.31 8.72
CA ARG A 42 -3.58 -7.42 7.92
C ARG A 42 -4.19 -7.41 6.52
N GLU A 43 -5.51 -7.24 6.42
CA GLU A 43 -6.22 -7.12 5.14
C GLU A 43 -5.67 -5.97 4.28
N LYS A 44 -5.45 -4.79 4.89
CA LYS A 44 -4.91 -3.63 4.16
C LYS A 44 -3.47 -3.83 3.71
N ILE A 45 -2.64 -4.49 4.52
CA ILE A 45 -1.25 -4.82 4.16
C ILE A 45 -1.23 -5.83 3.00
N GLU A 46 -2.04 -6.88 3.07
CA GLU A 46 -2.14 -7.90 2.00
C GLU A 46 -2.58 -7.27 0.67
N LYS A 47 -3.59 -6.39 0.71
CA LYS A 47 -4.03 -5.67 -0.49
C LYS A 47 -2.93 -4.78 -1.08
N LEU A 48 -2.25 -4.02 -0.24
CA LEU A 48 -1.15 -3.14 -0.67
C LEU A 48 0.00 -3.95 -1.28
N ALA A 49 0.36 -5.09 -0.69
CA ALA A 49 1.41 -5.97 -1.20
C ALA A 49 1.10 -6.48 -2.61
N LYS A 50 -0.17 -6.85 -2.86
CA LYS A 50 -0.62 -7.28 -4.19
C LYS A 50 -0.53 -6.16 -5.22
N GLU A 51 -0.98 -4.95 -4.87
CA GLU A 51 -0.88 -3.78 -5.76
C GLU A 51 0.58 -3.44 -6.09
N ILE A 52 1.50 -3.55 -5.13
CA ILE A 52 2.95 -3.37 -5.36
C ILE A 52 3.48 -4.43 -6.33
N TRP A 53 3.08 -5.69 -6.17
CA TRP A 53 3.51 -6.78 -7.04
C TRP A 53 3.03 -6.58 -8.49
N ASP A 54 1.79 -6.15 -8.67
CA ASP A 54 1.22 -5.88 -9.99
C ASP A 54 1.99 -4.74 -10.68
N ILE A 55 2.31 -3.67 -9.95
CA ILE A 55 3.16 -2.58 -10.46
C ILE A 55 4.57 -3.09 -10.83
N HIS A 56 5.19 -3.90 -9.96
CA HIS A 56 6.51 -4.49 -10.22
C HIS A 56 6.51 -5.33 -11.52
N SER A 57 5.51 -6.18 -11.68
CA SER A 57 5.35 -7.04 -12.87
C SER A 57 5.19 -6.22 -14.16
N LEU A 58 4.37 -5.16 -14.12
CA LEU A 58 4.20 -4.24 -15.24
C LEU A 58 5.51 -3.53 -15.63
N LEU A 59 6.29 -3.09 -14.65
CA LEU A 59 7.58 -2.44 -14.89
C LEU A 59 8.61 -3.40 -15.48
N LEU A 60 8.65 -4.64 -14.98
CA LEU A 60 9.55 -5.68 -15.48
C LEU A 60 9.25 -6.06 -16.93
N ASN A 61 7.97 -6.22 -17.27
CA ASN A 61 7.58 -6.53 -18.66
C ASN A 61 7.95 -5.38 -19.60
N LYS A 62 7.70 -4.13 -19.17
CA LYS A 62 8.08 -2.95 -19.95
C LYS A 62 9.59 -2.81 -20.13
N SER A 63 10.40 -3.20 -19.14
CA SER A 63 11.86 -3.17 -19.31
C SER A 63 12.31 -4.19 -20.34
N LYS A 64 11.71 -5.39 -20.38
CA LYS A 64 12.01 -6.42 -21.39
C LYS A 64 11.64 -5.95 -22.80
N GLU A 65 10.44 -5.41 -22.98
CA GLU A 65 10.00 -4.83 -24.27
C GLU A 65 10.93 -3.72 -24.77
N SER A 66 11.49 -2.90 -23.87
CA SER A 66 12.45 -1.85 -24.23
C SER A 66 13.88 -2.37 -24.46
N SER A 67 14.17 -3.61 -24.05
CA SER A 67 15.49 -4.26 -24.21
C SER A 67 15.60 -5.01 -25.54
N GLY A 68 14.47 -5.27 -26.21
CA GLY A 68 14.44 -6.02 -27.47
C GLY A 68 14.58 -7.54 -27.32
N ASP A 69 14.34 -8.07 -26.10
CA ASP A 69 14.22 -9.51 -25.81
C ASP A 69 12.77 -10.01 -25.92
#